data_AF-A0A350PDC5-F1
#
_entry.id   AF-A0A350PDC5-F1
#
_cell.length_a   1.000
_cell.length_b   1.000
_cell.length_c   1.000
_cell.angle_alpha   90.00
_cell.angle_beta   90.00
_cell.angle_gamma   90.00
#
_symmetry.space_group_name_H-M   'P 1'
#
loop_
_entity.id
_entity.type
_entity.pdbx_description
1 polymer ?
#
loop_
_entity_poly.entity_id
_entity_poly.type
_entity_poly.pdbx_seq_one_letter_code
_entity_poly.pdbx_strand_id
1 'polypeptide(L)' 'EQAFAEMELVKLYTDGGKDAKDNQLIQFELTGNIALPTYVIYDPVSKIVIDQVLGYTKEEKFTSFLREGLNEFK' A
#
# COMPACT_ATOMS: atom_id res chain seq x y z
N GLU A 1 -2.30 9.49 -15.97
CA GLU A 1 -2.90 10.15 -14.78
C GLU A 1 -4.37 9.83 -14.59
N GLN A 2 -5.26 9.99 -15.59
CA GLN A 2 -6.70 9.72 -15.41
C GLN A 2 -7.05 8.33 -14.85
N ALA A 3 -6.27 7.28 -15.16
CA ALA A 3 -6.50 5.92 -14.65
C ALA A 3 -6.36 5.79 -13.12
N PHE A 4 -5.55 6.62 -12.48
CA PHE A 4 -5.36 6.56 -11.02
C PHE A 4 -6.42 7.36 -10.25
N ALA A 5 -7.34 8.06 -10.94
CA ALA A 5 -8.45 8.76 -10.29
C ALA A 5 -9.43 7.81 -9.58
N GLU A 6 -9.36 6.51 -9.89
CA GLU A 6 -10.13 5.45 -9.25
C GLU A 6 -9.48 4.96 -7.94
N MET A 7 -8.28 5.45 -7.58
CA MET A 7 -7.57 5.09 -6.36
C MET A 7 -7.70 6.20 -5.30
N GLU A 8 -7.76 5.79 -4.03
CA GLU A 8 -7.66 6.69 -2.87
C GLU A 8 -6.34 6.49 -2.14
N LEU A 9 -5.56 7.57 -1.96
CA LEU A 9 -4.31 7.53 -1.21
C LEU A 9 -4.58 7.60 0.29
N VAL A 10 -4.34 6.50 0.99
CA VAL A 10 -4.37 6.41 2.45
C VAL A 10 -2.95 6.28 3.00
N LYS A 11 -2.68 6.90 4.16
CA LYS A 11 -1.37 6.86 4.82
C LYS A 11 -1.49 6.26 6.22
N LEU A 12 -0.67 5.25 6.49
CA LEU A 12 -0.55 4.61 7.81
C LEU A 12 0.82 4.99 8.40
N TYR A 13 0.83 5.86 9.41
CA TYR A 13 2.06 6.33 10.05
C TYR A 13 2.50 5.34 11.13
N THR A 14 3.65 4.70 10.94
CA THR A 14 4.13 3.60 11.79
C THR A 14 5.47 3.87 12.46
N ASP A 15 6.16 4.95 12.11
CA ASP A 15 7.48 5.33 12.61
C ASP A 15 7.45 6.33 13.78
N GLY A 16 6.27 6.85 14.14
CA GLY A 16 6.12 7.78 15.26
C GLY A 16 4.68 8.22 15.52
N GLY A 17 4.48 8.92 16.65
CA GLY A 17 3.16 9.39 17.09
C GLY A 17 2.47 8.46 18.10
N LYS A 18 1.33 8.90 18.64
CA LYS A 18 0.60 8.22 19.70
C LYS A 18 0.10 6.81 19.31
N ASP A 19 -0.20 6.61 18.02
CA ASP A 19 -0.81 5.38 17.49
C ASP A 19 0.21 4.49 16.75
N ALA A 20 1.51 4.82 16.80
CA ALA A 20 2.54 4.17 15.98
C ALA A 20 2.61 2.64 16.18
N LYS A 21 2.46 2.18 17.43
CA LYS A 21 2.48 0.74 17.76
C LYS A 21 1.30 0.00 17.15
N ASP A 22 0.10 0.56 17.29
CA ASP A 22 -1.12 -0.05 16.75
C ASP A 22 -1.08 -0.04 15.21
N ASN A 23 -0.56 1.04 14.62
CA ASN A 23 -0.37 1.13 13.18
C ASN A 23 0.71 0.15 12.66
N GLN A 24 1.78 -0.12 13.41
CA GLN A 24 2.74 -1.17 13.06
C GLN A 24 2.12 -2.57 13.08
N LEU A 25 1.21 -2.83 14.03
CA LEU A 25 0.46 -4.09 14.07
C LEU A 25 -0.43 -4.22 12.84
N ILE A 26 -1.18 -3.17 12.49
CA ILE A 26 -2.00 -3.14 11.26
C ILE A 26 -1.12 -3.35 10.01
N GLN A 27 0.04 -2.69 9.94
CA GLN A 27 0.99 -2.88 8.84
C GLN A 27 1.42 -4.35 8.74
N PHE A 28 1.81 -4.95 9.86
CA PHE A 28 2.26 -6.34 9.89
C PHE A 28 1.15 -7.32 9.51
N GLU A 29 -0.07 -7.11 10.01
CA GLU A 29 -1.24 -7.92 9.68
C GLU A 29 -1.61 -7.86 8.19
N LEU A 30 -1.49 -6.68 7.57
CA LEU A 30 -1.79 -6.50 6.15
C LEU A 30 -0.67 -6.99 5.23
N THR A 31 0.60 -6.77 5.60
CA THR A 31 1.75 -6.89 4.67
C THR A 31 2.73 -8.00 5.03
N GLY A 32 2.59 -8.58 6.23
CA GLY A 32 3.52 -9.58 6.78
C GLY A 32 4.89 -9.01 7.16
N ASN A 33 5.08 -7.68 7.15
CA ASN A 33 6.36 -7.06 7.45
C ASN A 33 6.19 -5.66 8.07
N ILE A 34 7.29 -5.10 8.57
CA ILE A 34 7.36 -3.75 9.18
C ILE A 34 8.38 -2.84 8.48
N ALA A 35 8.79 -3.20 7.26
CA ALA A 35 9.79 -2.43 6.53
C ALA A 35 9.19 -1.08 6.07
N LEU A 36 10.04 -0.06 5.96
CA LEU A 36 9.64 1.26 5.46
C LEU A 36 10.57 1.73 4.32
N PRO A 37 10.02 2.44 3.31
CA PRO A 37 8.59 2.58 3.03
C PRO A 37 7.97 1.25 2.56
N THR A 38 6.67 1.07 2.80
CA THR A 38 5.87 -0.03 2.24
C THR A 38 4.66 0.56 1.54
N TYR A 39 4.45 0.17 0.28
CA TYR A 39 3.29 0.56 -0.52
C TYR A 39 2.43 -0.67 -0.81
N VAL A 40 1.12 -0.50 -0.77
CA VAL A 40 0.14 -1.59 -0.85
C VAL A 40 -1.00 -1.17 -1.77
N ILE A 41 -1.43 -2.08 -2.66
CA ILE A 41 -2.75 -2.02 -3.29
C ILE A 41 -3.69 -2.86 -2.44
N TYR A 42 -4.70 -2.23 -1.87
CA TYR A 42 -5.65 -2.87 -0.98
C TYR A 42 -7.06 -2.79 -1.58
N ASP A 43 -7.75 -3.92 -1.66
CA ASP A 43 -9.16 -3.98 -2.01
C ASP A 43 -10.01 -3.81 -0.74
N PRO A 44 -10.75 -2.68 -0.59
CA PRO A 44 -11.58 -2.45 0.60
C PRO A 44 -12.84 -3.34 0.65
N VAL A 45 -13.29 -3.89 -0.48
CA VAL A 45 -14.49 -4.73 -0.58
C VAL A 45 -14.17 -6.15 -0.11
N SER A 46 -13.15 -6.79 -0.70
CA SER A 46 -12.74 -8.14 -0.31
C SER A 46 -11.79 -8.18 0.90
N LYS A 47 -11.23 -7.02 1.28
CA LYS A 47 -10.29 -6.83 2.40
C LYS A 47 -8.98 -7.59 2.22
N ILE A 48 -8.46 -7.62 1.00
CA ILE A 48 -7.18 -8.28 0.69
C ILE A 48 -6.16 -7.27 0.18
N VAL A 49 -4.89 -7.59 0.42
CA VAL A 49 -3.78 -6.95 -0.28
C VAL A 49 -3.65 -7.62 -1.65
N ILE A 50 -3.83 -6.84 -2.71
CA ILE A 50 -3.66 -7.29 -4.10
C ILE A 50 -2.17 -7.40 -4.40
N ASP A 51 -1.40 -6.33 -4.12
CA ASP A 51 0.04 -6.30 -4.34
C ASP A 51 0.75 -5.35 -3.37
N GLN A 52 2.07 -5.50 -3.22
CA GLN A 52 2.89 -4.66 -2.36
C GLN A 52 4.32 -4.44 -2.88
N VAL A 53 4.88 -3.27 -2.58
CA VAL A 53 6.28 -2.93 -2.84
C VAL A 53 6.96 -2.48 -1.55
N LEU A 54 8.11 -3.09 -1.26
CA LEU A 54 8.92 -2.81 -0.08
C LEU A 54 10.17 -2.00 -0.42
N GLY A 55 10.47 -1.03 0.43
CA GLY A 55 11.66 -0.21 0.33
C GLY A 55 11.64 0.79 -0.84
N TYR A 56 12.82 1.26 -1.20
CA TYR A 56 12.97 2.18 -2.32
C TYR A 56 12.57 1.53 -3.65
N THR A 57 11.77 2.23 -4.44
CA THR A 57 11.38 1.85 -5.79
C THR A 57 11.53 3.03 -6.74
N LYS A 58 11.87 2.76 -8.01
CA LYS A 58 11.94 3.80 -9.04
C LYS A 58 10.53 4.17 -9.49
N GLU A 59 10.35 5.42 -9.92
CA GLU A 59 9.06 5.96 -10.37
C GLU A 59 8.38 5.10 -11.45
N GLU A 60 9.14 4.64 -12.44
CA GLU A 60 8.61 3.77 -13.52
C GLU A 60 8.04 2.47 -12.96
N LYS A 61 8.78 1.81 -12.06
CA LYS A 61 8.34 0.57 -11.41
C LYS A 61 7.13 0.82 -10.51
N PHE A 62 7.11 1.94 -9.79
CA PHE A 62 5.98 2.33 -8.96
C PHE A 62 4.72 2.58 -9.80
N THR A 63 4.87 3.25 -10.95
CA THR A 63 3.76 3.50 -11.86
C THR A 63 3.19 2.22 -12.45
N SER A 64 4.05 1.24 -12.79
CA SER A 64 3.61 -0.09 -13.24
C SER A 64 2.85 -0.83 -12.14
N PHE A 65 3.37 -0.82 -10.91
CA PHE A 65 2.69 -1.38 -9.72
C PHE A 65 1.27 -0.84 -9.55
N LEU A 66 1.06 0.48 -9.68
CA LEU A 66 -0.29 1.06 -9.60
C LEU A 66 -1.21 0.57 -10.73
N ARG A 67 -0.69 0.45 -11.96
CA ARG A 67 -1.50 0.00 -13.12
C ARG A 67 -1.88 -1.47 -13.01
N GLU A 68 -0.95 -2.31 -12.57
CA GLU A 68 -1.17 -3.75 -12.36
C GLU A 68 -2.24 -3.95 -11.29
N GLY A 69 -2.14 -3.26 -10.15
CA GLY A 69 -3.16 -3.30 -9.11
C GLY A 69 -4.57 -2.89 -9.56
N LEU A 70 -4.68 -1.85 -10.40
CA LEU A 70 -5.97 -1.45 -10.97
C LEU A 70 -6.54 -2.49 -11.95
N ASN A 71 -5.68 -3.18 -12.68
CA ASN A 71 -6.13 -4.23 -13.60
C ASN A 71 -6.58 -5.48 -12.84
N GLU A 72 -5.94 -5.81 -11.73
CA GLU A 72 -6.30 -6.95 -10.88
C GLU A 72 -7.52 -6.69 -9.98
N PHE A 73 -7.80 -5.43 -9.67
CA PHE A 73 -9.00 -5.03 -8.90
C PHE A 73 -10.31 -5.17 -9.70
N LYS A 74 -10.26 -5.13 -11.04
CA LYS A 74 -11.44 -5.22 -11.91
C LYS A 74 -12.02 -6.63 -11.99
#